data_AF-A0A2N9FZX7-F1
#
_entry.id   AF-A0A2N9FZX7-F1
#
_cell.length_a   1.000
_cell.length_b   1.000
_cell.length_c   1.000
_cell.angle_alpha   90.00
_cell.angle_beta   90.00
_cell.angle_gamma   90.00
#
_symmetry.space_group_name_H-M   'P 1'
#
loop_
_entity.id
_entity.type
_entity.pdbx_description
1 polymer ?
#
loop_
_entity_poly.entity_id
_entity_poly.type
_entity_poly.pdbx_seq_one_letter_code
_entity_poly.pdbx_strand_id
1 'polypeptide(L)'
;MVIVSPGSEIPEWFSHQSMGPQVNIKLHYSHLCNDFMGIALCAVFCSNATPYKGINWSLIVNGNEIRMPESGVDITTIASDHILLSYCSTTYLRDRFSKSLVEYDANGFCEIGIRFEIDYGDKWSKEVKKCGFHLLYKEDIKDPIPTDSDSDSTLVTEGNKVKQSRDEYDGAGPSGEGSSNDVPHPKRIERPTEFGNSDSEESSEYKDCDEELSDV
;
A
#
# COMPACT_ATOMS: atom_id res chain seq x y z
N MET A 1 3.34 -15.05 -8.54
CA MET A 1 2.16 -15.61 -7.84
C MET A 1 1.02 -14.63 -8.02
N VAL A 2 -0.20 -15.11 -8.27
CA VAL A 2 -1.40 -14.27 -8.39
C VAL A 2 -2.51 -14.87 -7.53
N ILE A 3 -3.21 -14.04 -6.77
CA ILE A 3 -4.33 -14.40 -5.91
C ILE A 3 -5.50 -13.49 -6.27
N VAL A 4 -6.70 -14.06 -6.34
CA VAL A 4 -7.94 -13.32 -6.58
C VAL A 4 -8.94 -13.66 -5.48
N SER A 5 -9.50 -12.64 -4.85
CA SER A 5 -10.52 -12.78 -3.80
C SER A 5 -11.58 -11.70 -3.90
N PRO A 6 -12.80 -11.92 -3.38
CA PRO A 6 -13.79 -10.86 -3.25
C PRO A 6 -13.24 -9.67 -2.44
N GLY A 7 -13.57 -8.45 -2.85
CA GLY A 7 -13.20 -7.22 -2.14
C GLY A 7 -13.23 -5.97 -3.02
N SER A 8 -13.46 -4.80 -2.41
CA SER A 8 -13.65 -3.53 -3.12
C SER A 8 -12.62 -2.45 -2.78
N GLU A 9 -11.70 -2.74 -1.85
CA GLU A 9 -10.71 -1.80 -1.35
C GLU A 9 -9.30 -2.36 -1.47
N ILE A 10 -8.34 -1.47 -1.75
CA ILE A 10 -6.92 -1.85 -1.76
C ILE A 10 -6.46 -1.93 -0.29
N PRO A 11 -5.79 -3.02 0.13
CA PRO A 11 -5.24 -3.10 1.48
C PRO A 11 -4.28 -1.94 1.78
N GLU A 12 -4.29 -1.42 3.02
CA GLU A 12 -3.43 -0.31 3.46
C GLU A 12 -1.93 -0.60 3.32
N TRP A 13 -1.56 -1.88 3.27
CA TRP A 13 -0.18 -2.32 3.02
C TRP A 13 0.38 -1.83 1.67
N PHE A 14 -0.47 -1.57 0.67
CA PHE A 14 -0.04 -0.95 -0.58
C PHE A 14 0.15 0.55 -0.37
N SER A 15 1.41 0.99 -0.33
CA SER A 15 1.80 2.36 -0.01
C SER A 15 1.43 3.37 -1.10
N HIS A 16 1.27 2.90 -2.33
CA HIS A 16 0.90 3.72 -3.48
C HIS A 16 -0.39 3.21 -4.07
N GLN A 17 -1.41 4.06 -4.08
CA GLN A 17 -2.76 3.72 -4.53
C GLN A 17 -3.31 4.83 -5.42
N SER A 18 -4.20 4.47 -6.32
CA SER A 18 -4.86 5.40 -7.23
C SER A 18 -6.25 4.92 -7.57
N MET A 19 -7.14 5.88 -7.85
CA MET A 19 -8.40 5.60 -8.51
C MET A 19 -8.15 5.38 -10.00
N GLY A 20 -8.74 4.32 -10.54
CA GLY A 20 -8.57 3.92 -11.93
C GLY A 20 -7.44 2.90 -12.14
N PRO A 21 -7.00 2.73 -13.40
CA PRO A 21 -6.14 1.63 -13.82
C PRO A 21 -4.64 1.90 -13.66
N GLN A 22 -4.24 3.13 -13.33
CA GLN A 22 -2.84 3.53 -13.31
C GLN A 22 -2.49 4.32 -12.05
N VAL A 23 -1.31 4.04 -11.53
CA VAL A 23 -0.67 4.75 -10.42
C VAL A 23 0.77 5.06 -10.82
N ASN A 24 1.20 6.31 -10.59
CA ASN A 24 2.55 6.78 -10.88
C ASN A 24 3.18 7.39 -9.63
N ILE A 25 4.47 7.19 -9.46
CA ILE A 25 5.27 7.79 -8.39
C ILE A 25 6.58 8.32 -8.95
N LYS A 26 7.15 9.31 -8.27
CA LYS A 26 8.52 9.76 -8.51
C LYS A 26 9.40 9.30 -7.35
N LEU A 27 10.51 8.65 -7.64
CA LEU A 27 11.44 8.18 -6.62
C LEU A 27 12.89 8.28 -7.09
N HIS A 28 13.81 8.37 -6.13
CA HIS A 28 15.24 8.40 -6.44
C HIS A 28 15.75 7.00 -6.80
N TYR A 29 16.55 6.87 -7.86
CA TYR A 29 16.96 5.57 -8.45
C TYR A 29 17.61 4.62 -7.43
N SER A 30 18.24 5.15 -6.37
CA SER A 30 18.85 4.36 -5.30
C SER A 30 17.87 3.39 -4.63
N HIS A 31 16.57 3.71 -4.61
CA HIS A 31 15.51 2.85 -4.06
C HIS A 31 15.20 1.63 -4.95
N LEU A 32 15.85 1.49 -6.11
CA LEU A 32 15.73 0.32 -6.99
C LEU A 32 17.04 -0.49 -7.06
N CYS A 33 17.99 -0.19 -6.18
CA CYS A 33 19.29 -0.86 -6.11
C CYS A 33 19.26 -2.10 -5.20
N ASN A 34 20.43 -2.60 -4.81
CA ASN A 34 20.71 -3.95 -4.29
C ASN A 34 19.71 -4.61 -3.32
N ASP A 35 18.96 -3.84 -2.54
CA ASP A 35 18.00 -4.36 -1.57
C ASP A 35 16.56 -4.41 -2.06
N PHE A 36 16.28 -3.83 -3.23
CA PHE A 36 15.03 -4.01 -3.95
C PHE A 36 14.86 -5.49 -4.32
N MET A 37 13.67 -6.03 -4.03
CA MET A 37 13.32 -7.44 -4.22
C MET A 37 12.21 -7.64 -5.23
N GLY A 38 11.34 -6.66 -5.43
CA GLY A 38 10.26 -6.77 -6.40
C GLY A 38 9.13 -5.79 -6.13
N ILE A 39 8.03 -6.01 -6.83
CA ILE A 39 6.83 -5.17 -6.74
C ILE A 39 5.66 -6.08 -6.38
N ALA A 40 4.95 -5.74 -5.32
CA ALA A 40 3.62 -6.27 -5.09
C ALA A 40 2.59 -5.34 -5.71
N LEU A 41 1.58 -5.93 -6.33
CA LEU A 41 0.59 -5.28 -7.17
C LEU A 41 -0.79 -5.60 -6.63
N CYS A 42 -1.68 -4.60 -6.64
CA CYS A 42 -3.07 -4.73 -6.27
C CYS A 42 -3.97 -4.06 -7.32
N ALA A 43 -5.05 -4.72 -7.71
CA ALA A 43 -6.08 -4.14 -8.56
C ALA A 43 -7.47 -4.53 -8.06
N VAL A 44 -8.39 -3.56 -8.02
CA VAL A 44 -9.81 -3.77 -7.78
C VAL A 44 -10.55 -3.65 -9.10
N PHE A 45 -11.32 -4.67 -9.44
CA PHE A 45 -12.04 -4.75 -10.70
C PHE A 45 -13.35 -5.51 -10.53
N CYS A 46 -14.23 -5.39 -11.53
CA CYS A 46 -15.52 -6.04 -11.58
C CYS A 46 -15.88 -6.25 -13.06
N SER A 47 -16.49 -7.38 -13.42
CA SER A 47 -16.85 -7.65 -14.82
C SER A 47 -18.22 -8.32 -14.94
N ASN A 48 -19.18 -7.55 -15.47
CA ASN A 48 -20.59 -7.92 -15.43
C ASN A 48 -21.09 -8.65 -16.69
N ALA A 49 -20.27 -8.85 -17.74
CA ALA A 49 -20.84 -9.14 -19.05
C ALA A 49 -20.10 -10.15 -19.94
N THR A 50 -18.81 -10.41 -19.73
CA THR A 50 -18.05 -11.33 -20.60
C THR A 50 -16.97 -12.05 -19.81
N PRO A 51 -16.71 -13.35 -20.08
CA PRO A 51 -15.51 -13.99 -19.58
C PRO A 51 -14.31 -13.22 -20.12
N TYR A 52 -13.45 -12.72 -19.24
CA TYR A 52 -12.19 -12.09 -19.62
C TYR A 52 -11.08 -13.13 -19.49
N LYS A 53 -10.11 -13.05 -20.41
CA LYS A 53 -8.98 -13.97 -20.49
C LYS A 53 -7.92 -13.70 -19.45
N GLY A 54 -7.84 -12.47 -18.94
CA GLY A 54 -6.90 -12.15 -17.89
C GLY A 54 -6.83 -10.69 -17.52
N ILE A 55 -6.03 -10.43 -16.49
CA ILE A 55 -5.64 -9.09 -16.08
C ILE A 55 -4.13 -8.97 -16.29
N ASN A 56 -3.77 -7.96 -17.07
CA ASN A 56 -2.42 -7.65 -17.46
C ASN A 56 -1.98 -6.36 -16.82
N TRP A 57 -0.67 -6.17 -16.77
CA TRP A 57 -0.10 -4.92 -16.30
C TRP A 57 1.16 -4.55 -17.08
N SER A 58 1.41 -3.25 -17.13
CA SER A 58 2.59 -2.65 -17.71
C SER A 58 3.34 -1.86 -16.65
N LEU A 59 4.66 -1.94 -16.71
CA LEU A 59 5.54 -1.03 -16.01
C LEU A 59 5.85 0.15 -16.93
N ILE A 60 5.71 1.37 -16.44
CA ILE A 60 6.08 2.59 -17.15
C ILE A 60 7.28 3.18 -16.42
N VAL A 61 8.37 3.45 -17.14
CA VAL A 61 9.57 4.08 -16.56
C VAL A 61 9.91 5.29 -17.41
N ASN A 62 9.81 6.49 -16.84
CA ASN A 62 10.07 7.76 -17.55
C ASN A 62 9.29 7.88 -18.88
N GLY A 63 8.03 7.44 -18.89
CA GLY A 63 7.18 7.42 -20.08
C GLY A 63 7.37 6.19 -20.99
N ASN A 64 8.43 5.40 -20.81
CA ASN A 64 8.67 4.19 -21.58
C ASN A 64 7.87 3.02 -20.99
N GLU A 65 6.92 2.50 -21.76
CA GLU A 65 6.07 1.39 -21.33
C GLU A 65 6.68 0.03 -21.67
N ILE A 66 6.77 -0.82 -20.64
CA ILE A 66 7.18 -2.22 -20.71
C ILE A 66 5.99 -3.08 -20.35
N ARG A 67 5.44 -3.79 -21.34
CA ARG A 67 4.41 -4.79 -21.10
C ARG A 67 4.99 -5.98 -20.37
N MET A 68 4.33 -6.35 -19.27
CA MET A 68 4.66 -7.53 -18.51
C MET A 68 3.83 -8.69 -19.05
N PRO A 69 4.37 -9.93 -19.10
CA PRO A 69 3.60 -11.06 -19.58
C PRO A 69 2.43 -11.33 -18.67
N GLU A 70 1.45 -12.00 -19.26
CA GLU A 70 0.18 -12.31 -18.65
C GLU A 70 0.32 -12.90 -17.25
N SER A 71 -0.29 -12.21 -16.29
CA SER A 71 -0.78 -12.85 -15.07
C SER A 71 -1.95 -13.74 -15.52
N GLY A 72 -1.63 -14.96 -15.96
CA GLY A 72 -2.55 -15.94 -16.55
C GLY A 72 -3.59 -16.47 -15.55
N VAL A 73 -4.45 -15.58 -15.07
CA VAL A 73 -5.62 -15.94 -14.29
C VAL A 73 -6.83 -15.76 -15.19
N ASP A 74 -7.31 -16.87 -15.71
CA ASP A 74 -8.66 -16.97 -16.24
C ASP A 74 -9.61 -16.79 -15.06
N ILE A 75 -10.31 -15.67 -15.03
CA ILE A 75 -11.32 -15.46 -14.01
C ILE A 75 -12.66 -15.37 -14.72
N THR A 76 -13.54 -16.29 -14.34
CA THR A 76 -14.91 -16.35 -14.84
C THR A 76 -15.75 -15.22 -14.27
N THR A 77 -16.94 -14.98 -14.85
CA THR A 77 -17.84 -13.86 -14.55
C THR A 77 -17.87 -13.49 -13.06
N ILE A 78 -17.48 -12.25 -12.79
CA ILE A 78 -17.41 -11.70 -11.45
C ILE A 78 -18.59 -10.75 -11.25
N ALA A 79 -19.56 -11.15 -10.42
CA ALA A 79 -20.75 -10.36 -10.14
C ALA A 79 -20.55 -9.24 -9.09
N SER A 80 -19.39 -9.17 -8.45
CA SER A 80 -19.06 -8.22 -7.37
C SER A 80 -17.61 -7.80 -7.42
N ASP A 81 -17.20 -6.72 -6.75
CA ASP A 81 -15.80 -6.31 -6.80
C ASP A 81 -14.86 -7.40 -6.26
N HIS A 82 -13.75 -7.60 -6.97
CA HIS A 82 -12.67 -8.49 -6.57
C HIS A 82 -11.33 -7.76 -6.56
N ILE A 83 -10.46 -8.25 -5.69
CA ILE A 83 -9.09 -7.82 -5.52
C ILE A 83 -8.19 -8.87 -6.16
N LEU A 84 -7.31 -8.42 -7.05
CA LEU A 84 -6.17 -9.19 -7.53
C LEU A 84 -4.94 -8.74 -6.78
N LEU A 85 -4.21 -9.70 -6.23
CA LEU A 85 -2.90 -9.51 -5.61
C LEU A 85 -1.88 -10.28 -6.44
N SER A 86 -0.80 -9.61 -6.84
CA SER A 86 0.29 -10.23 -7.61
C SER A 86 1.64 -9.78 -7.09
N TYR A 87 2.63 -10.66 -7.20
CA TYR A 87 4.02 -10.33 -6.87
C TYR A 87 4.92 -10.59 -8.08
N CYS A 88 5.72 -9.58 -8.42
CA CYS A 88 6.72 -9.63 -9.47
C CYS A 88 8.12 -9.44 -8.89
N SER A 89 8.95 -10.47 -8.98
CA SER A 89 10.31 -10.47 -8.40
C SER A 89 11.31 -9.69 -9.25
N THR A 90 12.37 -9.19 -8.61
CA THR A 90 13.49 -8.53 -9.30
C THR A 90 14.17 -9.43 -10.31
N THR A 91 14.20 -10.75 -10.12
CA THR A 91 14.75 -11.67 -11.13
C THR A 91 14.02 -11.60 -12.46
N TYR A 92 12.70 -11.41 -12.42
CA TYR A 92 11.87 -11.24 -13.61
C TYR A 92 12.01 -9.82 -14.19
N LEU A 93 12.13 -8.85 -13.29
CA LEU A 93 12.19 -7.44 -13.60
C LEU A 93 13.56 -6.96 -14.09
N ARG A 94 14.66 -7.56 -13.63
CA ARG A 94 16.02 -6.98 -13.70
C ARG A 94 16.45 -6.69 -15.13
N ASP A 95 16.19 -7.57 -16.07
CA ASP A 95 16.60 -7.37 -17.47
C ASP A 95 15.76 -6.31 -18.18
N ARG A 96 14.53 -6.08 -17.72
CA ARG A 96 13.62 -5.04 -18.22
C ARG A 96 13.91 -3.69 -17.56
N PHE A 97 14.00 -3.67 -16.23
CA PHE A 97 14.32 -2.50 -15.41
C PHE A 97 15.70 -1.94 -15.72
N SER A 98 16.74 -2.78 -15.80
CA SER A 98 18.11 -2.31 -16.06
C SER A 98 18.24 -1.55 -17.38
N LYS A 99 17.45 -1.91 -18.40
CA LYS A 99 17.44 -1.22 -19.70
C LYS A 99 16.69 0.11 -19.62
N SER A 100 15.61 0.18 -18.85
CA SER A 100 14.75 1.37 -18.77
C SER A 100 15.16 2.38 -17.70
N LEU A 101 15.93 1.95 -16.68
CA LEU A 101 16.45 2.82 -15.62
C LEU A 101 17.71 3.60 -16.02
N VAL A 102 18.22 3.42 -17.25
CA VAL A 102 19.39 4.15 -17.75
C VAL A 102 19.09 5.66 -17.90
N GLU A 103 17.81 6.04 -17.94
CA GLU A 103 17.35 7.38 -18.31
C GLU A 103 16.77 8.16 -17.11
N TYR A 104 17.44 8.19 -15.96
CA TYR A 104 17.02 9.07 -14.84
C TYR A 104 17.29 10.56 -15.13
N ASP A 105 16.56 11.46 -14.47
CA ASP A 105 16.74 12.90 -14.62
C ASP A 105 18.11 13.37 -14.07
N ALA A 106 18.48 14.63 -14.32
CA ALA A 106 19.77 15.19 -13.87
C ALA A 106 19.99 15.09 -12.34
N ASN A 107 18.91 14.85 -11.58
CA ASN A 107 18.92 14.78 -10.12
C ASN A 107 18.84 13.34 -9.60
N GLY A 108 18.87 12.32 -10.48
CA GLY A 108 18.80 10.91 -10.10
C GLY A 108 17.38 10.42 -9.81
N PHE A 109 16.33 11.12 -10.25
CA PHE A 109 14.96 10.63 -10.07
C PHE A 109 14.46 9.92 -11.32
N CYS A 110 13.63 8.90 -11.10
CA CYS A 110 12.83 8.26 -12.14
C CYS A 110 11.35 8.34 -11.78
N GLU A 111 10.52 8.41 -12.81
CA GLU A 111 9.09 8.22 -12.72
C GLU A 111 8.76 6.74 -12.98
N ILE A 112 8.04 6.13 -12.06
CA ILE A 112 7.56 4.76 -12.19
C ILE A 112 6.04 4.77 -12.20
N GLY A 113 5.47 4.18 -13.23
CA GLY A 113 4.05 3.91 -13.36
C GLY A 113 3.76 2.42 -13.39
N ILE A 114 2.63 2.04 -12.82
CA ILE A 114 2.03 0.72 -12.98
C ILE A 114 0.65 0.94 -13.58
N ARG A 115 0.39 0.30 -14.74
CA ARG A 115 -0.90 0.36 -15.42
C ARG A 115 -1.49 -1.04 -15.58
N PHE A 116 -2.76 -1.21 -15.22
CA PHE A 116 -3.50 -2.44 -15.38
C PHE A 116 -4.46 -2.37 -16.57
N GLU A 117 -4.60 -3.48 -17.28
CA GLU A 117 -5.49 -3.64 -18.42
C GLU A 117 -6.18 -5.01 -18.34
N ILE A 118 -7.48 -5.04 -18.61
CA ILE A 118 -8.28 -6.27 -18.65
C ILE A 118 -8.34 -6.75 -20.10
N ASP A 119 -7.94 -8.00 -20.33
CA ASP A 119 -8.04 -8.64 -21.63
C ASP A 119 -9.36 -9.42 -21.75
N TYR A 120 -10.23 -8.97 -22.66
CA TYR A 120 -11.47 -9.66 -23.01
C TYR A 120 -11.28 -10.64 -24.18
N GLY A 121 -10.06 -10.77 -24.69
CA GLY A 121 -9.64 -11.70 -25.71
C GLY A 121 -9.68 -11.15 -27.13
N ASP A 122 -10.59 -10.22 -27.42
CA ASP A 122 -10.68 -9.45 -28.65
C ASP A 122 -10.41 -7.95 -28.43
N LYS A 123 -10.47 -7.49 -27.18
CA LYS A 123 -10.26 -6.10 -26.78
C LYS A 123 -9.57 -5.99 -25.43
N TRP A 124 -8.93 -4.85 -25.22
CA TRP A 124 -8.31 -4.44 -23.97
C TRP A 124 -9.14 -3.34 -23.32
N SER A 125 -9.37 -3.42 -22.02
CA SER A 125 -10.13 -2.42 -21.27
C SER A 125 -9.36 -1.89 -20.06
N LYS A 126 -9.65 -0.65 -19.71
CA LYS A 126 -9.11 0.07 -18.55
C LYS A 126 -10.09 0.09 -17.36
N GLU A 127 -11.01 -0.87 -17.31
CA GLU A 127 -12.09 -1.02 -16.31
C GLU A 127 -11.64 -1.38 -14.88
N VAL A 128 -10.36 -1.18 -14.56
CA VAL A 128 -9.86 -1.29 -13.19
C VAL A 128 -10.33 -0.06 -12.40
N LYS A 129 -11.04 -0.31 -11.30
CA LYS A 129 -11.63 0.74 -10.45
C LYS A 129 -10.58 1.43 -9.60
N LYS A 130 -9.66 0.64 -9.04
CA LYS A 130 -8.58 1.10 -8.16
C LYS A 130 -7.36 0.24 -8.41
N CYS A 131 -6.18 0.82 -8.31
CA CYS A 131 -4.95 0.06 -8.35
C CYS A 131 -3.93 0.59 -7.36
N GLY A 132 -3.00 -0.27 -6.98
CA GLY A 132 -1.91 0.11 -6.10
C GLY A 132 -0.73 -0.83 -6.23
N PHE A 133 0.41 -0.40 -5.69
CA PHE A 133 1.59 -1.23 -5.59
C PHE A 133 2.42 -0.87 -4.36
N HIS A 134 3.29 -1.79 -3.99
CA HIS A 134 4.28 -1.64 -2.94
C HIS A 134 5.63 -2.13 -3.48
N LEU A 135 6.70 -1.35 -3.27
CA LEU A 135 8.06 -1.75 -3.58
C LEU A 135 8.60 -2.59 -2.42
N LEU A 136 8.98 -3.84 -2.66
CA LEU A 136 9.49 -4.72 -1.62
C LEU A 136 11.01 -4.66 -1.56
N TYR A 137 11.51 -4.61 -0.34
CA TYR A 137 12.92 -4.62 0.02
C TYR A 137 13.25 -5.85 0.86
N LYS A 138 14.53 -6.17 0.96
CA LYS A 138 15.02 -7.25 1.84
C LYS A 138 14.68 -7.04 3.32
N GLU A 139 14.44 -5.81 3.72
CA GLU A 139 14.10 -5.44 5.08
C GLU A 139 12.64 -5.80 5.40
N ASP A 140 11.72 -5.60 4.45
CA ASP A 140 10.28 -5.86 4.62
C ASP A 140 9.93 -7.35 4.84
N ILE A 141 10.84 -8.26 4.52
CA ILE A 141 10.65 -9.71 4.68
C ILE A 141 11.20 -10.21 6.03
N LYS A 142 12.01 -9.41 6.72
CA LYS A 142 12.66 -9.82 7.98
C LYS A 142 11.77 -9.66 9.19
N ASP A 143 10.68 -8.90 9.08
CA ASP A 143 9.70 -8.77 10.14
C ASP A 143 8.64 -9.87 10.01
N PRO A 144 8.58 -10.84 10.95
CA PRO A 144 7.51 -11.82 10.96
C PRO A 144 6.18 -11.10 11.18
N ILE A 145 5.16 -11.50 10.41
CA ILE A 145 3.75 -11.15 10.66
C ILE A 145 3.49 -11.35 12.16
N PRO A 146 2.99 -10.32 12.88
CA PRO A 146 2.56 -10.50 14.27
C PRO A 146 1.55 -11.63 14.29
N THR A 147 1.95 -12.76 14.85
CA THR A 147 1.03 -13.83 15.20
C THR A 147 0.43 -13.38 16.52
N ASP A 148 -0.64 -12.58 16.45
CA ASP A 148 -1.51 -12.35 17.60
C ASP A 148 -2.25 -13.66 17.92
N SER A 149 -1.51 -14.64 18.43
CA SER A 149 -2.07 -15.79 19.14
C SER A 149 -2.35 -15.34 20.56
N ASP A 150 -3.45 -14.61 20.75
CA ASP A 150 -4.15 -14.48 22.02
C ASP A 150 -5.57 -13.96 21.76
N SER A 151 -6.40 -14.83 21.18
CA SER A 151 -7.84 -14.77 21.40
C SER A 151 -8.25 -16.05 22.11
N ASP A 152 -8.07 -16.04 23.43
CA ASP A 152 -8.80 -16.90 24.35
C ASP A 152 -10.30 -16.57 24.19
N SER A 153 -10.95 -17.22 23.23
CA SER A 153 -12.40 -17.21 23.11
C SER A 153 -12.95 -18.05 24.26
N THR A 154 -13.14 -17.41 25.41
CA THR A 154 -13.92 -17.96 26.51
C THR A 154 -15.31 -18.29 25.99
N LEU A 155 -15.52 -19.57 25.69
CA LEU A 155 -16.82 -20.14 25.41
C LEU A 155 -17.72 -19.87 26.61
N VAL A 156 -18.70 -18.99 26.41
CA VAL A 156 -19.83 -18.80 27.31
C VAL A 156 -20.52 -20.17 27.45
N THR A 157 -20.24 -20.85 28.55
CA THR A 157 -21.02 -22.01 28.99
C THR A 157 -21.84 -21.56 30.19
N GLU A 158 -23.06 -21.15 29.88
CA GLU A 158 -24.15 -21.05 30.84
C GLU A 158 -24.46 -22.46 31.36
N GLY A 159 -24.38 -22.67 32.69
CA GLY A 159 -24.56 -24.01 33.24
C GLY A 159 -24.38 -24.13 34.75
N ASN A 160 -25.31 -23.53 35.51
CA ASN A 160 -25.78 -23.95 36.83
C ASN A 160 -24.81 -24.70 37.76
N LYS A 161 -24.27 -24.01 38.77
CA LYS A 161 -24.04 -24.61 40.10
C LYS A 161 -24.33 -23.62 41.22
N VAL A 162 -25.51 -23.79 41.80
CA VAL A 162 -25.83 -23.50 43.20
C VAL A 162 -24.69 -24.01 44.09
N LYS A 163 -24.18 -23.17 45.00
CA LYS A 163 -23.79 -23.58 46.35
C LYS A 163 -23.80 -22.39 47.32
N GLN A 164 -24.55 -22.64 48.38
CA GLN A 164 -24.88 -21.81 49.52
C GLN A 164 -23.89 -22.09 50.67
N SER A 165 -23.93 -21.23 51.70
CA SER A 165 -23.29 -21.28 53.04
C SER A 165 -21.82 -20.82 53.09
N ARG A 166 -21.40 -19.76 53.79
CA ARG A 166 -21.71 -19.16 55.12
C ARG A 166 -20.78 -19.70 56.23
N ASP A 167 -19.92 -18.79 56.68
CA ASP A 167 -19.25 -18.55 57.98
C ASP A 167 -18.52 -19.68 58.75
N GLU A 168 -17.24 -19.45 59.08
CA GLU A 168 -16.59 -19.57 60.42
C GLU A 168 -15.07 -19.24 60.30
N TYR A 169 -14.58 -18.13 60.88
CA TYR A 169 -13.86 -17.99 62.18
C TYR A 169 -12.62 -18.93 62.33
N ASP A 170 -11.45 -18.57 62.87
CA ASP A 170 -10.77 -17.37 63.38
C ASP A 170 -9.34 -17.82 63.76
N GLY A 171 -8.34 -16.94 63.76
CA GLY A 171 -6.98 -17.35 64.12
C GLY A 171 -5.87 -16.32 63.95
N ALA A 172 -5.78 -15.42 64.94
CA ALA A 172 -4.56 -14.82 65.55
C ALA A 172 -3.39 -14.43 64.62
N GLY A 173 -3.09 -13.14 64.43
CA GLY A 173 -2.25 -12.36 65.36
C GLY A 173 -1.17 -11.55 64.59
N PRO A 174 -0.44 -10.60 65.21
CA PRO A 174 -0.62 -9.18 64.90
C PRO A 174 0.60 -8.44 64.32
N SER A 175 0.38 -7.15 64.05
CA SER A 175 1.33 -6.02 64.14
C SER A 175 2.22 -5.68 62.94
N GLY A 176 2.15 -4.42 62.50
CA GLY A 176 3.13 -3.80 61.62
C GLY A 176 2.67 -2.46 61.05
N GLU A 177 2.84 -1.37 61.82
CA GLU A 177 2.73 0.01 61.35
C GLU A 177 3.94 0.43 60.50
N GLY A 178 3.72 1.46 59.68
CA GLY A 178 4.75 2.33 59.07
C GLY A 178 5.15 1.89 57.67
N SER A 179 5.61 2.74 56.75
CA SER A 179 5.89 4.17 56.67
C SER A 179 6.33 4.33 55.20
N SER A 180 5.92 5.33 54.43
CA SER A 180 6.71 6.54 54.17
C SER A 180 6.45 6.94 52.71
N ASN A 181 6.43 8.24 52.48
CA ASN A 181 6.36 8.89 51.17
C ASN A 181 7.54 8.51 50.27
N ASP A 182 7.33 8.55 48.94
CA ASP A 182 8.12 9.43 48.07
C ASP A 182 7.51 9.56 46.67
N VAL A 183 7.26 10.81 46.28
CA VAL A 183 7.10 11.27 44.90
C VAL A 183 8.50 11.68 44.41
N PRO A 184 8.85 11.41 43.15
CA PRO A 184 9.12 12.56 42.28
C PRO A 184 8.55 12.42 40.86
N HIS A 185 7.84 13.47 40.45
CA HIS A 185 7.67 13.96 39.07
C HIS A 185 8.97 13.86 38.24
N PRO A 186 8.94 13.78 36.88
CA PRO A 186 8.34 14.80 36.00
C PRO A 186 7.85 14.19 34.64
N LYS A 187 7.50 14.85 33.53
CA LYS A 187 7.58 16.22 33.01
C LYS A 187 6.61 16.32 31.82
N ARG A 188 5.92 17.45 31.74
CA ARG A 188 5.05 17.94 30.66
C ARG A 188 5.86 18.20 29.38
N ILE A 189 5.34 17.86 28.21
CA ILE A 189 5.81 18.39 26.92
C ILE A 189 4.61 19.02 26.19
N GLU A 190 4.77 20.30 25.91
CA GLU A 190 3.86 21.19 25.21
C GLU A 190 3.97 20.99 23.68
N ARG A 191 2.83 21.16 23.00
CA ARG A 191 2.72 21.30 21.53
C ARG A 191 3.14 22.71 21.12
N PRO A 192 3.86 22.89 20.00
CA PRO A 192 3.90 24.17 19.31
C PRO A 192 2.75 24.27 18.30
N THR A 193 2.08 25.42 18.27
CA THR A 193 1.16 25.84 17.21
C THR A 193 1.62 27.21 16.67
N GLU A 194 1.46 27.38 15.35
CA GLU A 194 1.40 28.63 14.55
C GLU A 194 2.73 29.39 14.29
N PHE A 195 2.98 30.11 13.19
CA PHE A 195 2.16 30.79 12.16
C PHE A 195 2.99 31.00 10.87
N GLY A 196 2.31 31.31 9.75
CA GLY A 196 2.93 32.07 8.66
C GLY A 196 2.08 32.21 7.40
N ASN A 197 1.18 33.19 7.39
CA ASN A 197 0.37 33.60 6.22
C ASN A 197 1.26 33.97 5.03
N SER A 198 0.89 33.53 3.83
CA SER A 198 1.46 34.00 2.56
C SER A 198 0.44 34.90 1.88
N ASP A 199 0.75 36.20 1.82
CA ASP A 199 0.02 37.16 1.00
C ASP A 199 0.32 36.91 -0.48
N SER A 200 -0.75 36.89 -1.26
CA SER A 200 -0.77 36.80 -2.72
C SER A 200 -0.62 38.20 -3.32
N GLU A 201 0.45 38.44 -4.08
CA GLU A 201 0.48 39.53 -5.07
C GLU A 201 0.62 38.98 -6.49
N GLU A 202 -0.25 39.53 -7.32
CA GLU A 202 -0.43 39.36 -8.76
C GLU A 202 0.62 40.17 -9.52
N SER A 203 1.20 39.60 -10.58
CA SER A 203 1.62 40.41 -11.73
C SER A 203 1.70 39.56 -13.00
N SER A 204 0.73 39.78 -13.87
CA SER A 204 0.74 39.41 -15.28
C SER A 204 1.78 40.23 -16.06
N GLU A 205 2.58 39.59 -16.91
CA GLU A 205 3.13 40.28 -18.09
C GLU A 205 3.19 39.28 -19.26
N TYR A 206 2.22 39.41 -20.16
CA TYR A 206 2.32 38.89 -21.52
C TYR A 206 3.42 39.68 -22.26
N LYS A 207 4.40 38.98 -22.84
CA LYS A 207 5.16 39.51 -23.98
C LYS A 207 5.11 38.54 -25.14
N ASP A 208 4.22 38.93 -26.03
CA ASP A 208 4.23 38.69 -27.46
C ASP A 208 5.61 39.01 -28.07
N CYS A 209 6.09 38.14 -28.93
CA CYS A 209 7.19 38.36 -29.88
C CYS A 209 6.92 37.47 -31.10
N ASP A 210 5.92 37.86 -31.89
CA ASP A 210 5.99 37.71 -33.34
C ASP A 210 7.23 38.47 -33.86
N GLU A 211 8.06 37.81 -34.68
CA GLU A 211 8.43 38.29 -36.03
C GLU A 211 9.19 37.19 -36.81
N GLU A 212 8.44 36.53 -37.69
CA GLU A 212 8.71 36.30 -39.12
C GLU A 212 10.14 36.18 -39.70
N LEU A 213 10.23 35.15 -40.58
CA LEU A 213 10.95 35.07 -41.88
C LEU A 213 12.47 34.87 -41.92
N SER A 214 12.87 33.72 -42.46
CA SER A 214 13.35 33.65 -43.86
C SER A 214 13.53 32.21 -44.35
N ASP A 215 12.97 31.91 -45.52
CA ASP A 215 13.28 30.76 -46.38
C ASP A 215 14.78 30.72 -46.76
N VAL A 216 15.40 29.53 -46.69
CA VAL A 216 16.30 28.93 -47.71
C VAL A 216 16.29 27.41 -47.53
#